data_AF-A0A928S0C9-F1
#
_entry.id   AF-A0A928S0C9-F1
#
_cell.length_a   1.000
_cell.length_b   1.000
_cell.length_c   1.000
_cell.angle_alpha   90.00
_cell.angle_beta   90.00
_cell.angle_gamma   90.00
#
_symmetry.space_group_name_H-M   'P 1'
#
loop_
_entity.id
_entity.type
_entity.pdbx_description
1 polymer ?
#
loop_
_entity_poly.entity_id
_entity_poly.type
_entity_poly.pdbx_seq_one_letter_code
_entity_poly.pdbx_strand_id
1 'polypeptide(L)'
;MEDHRIMYNEEMVGAGHPAKADTLNRLALIEHNEDGTHKFNITGAPELDLREFLPYGFVTDGSVDYSTEIQECITAGKRIFIPAGTWLCRNLNVRGWRHIRGSGKDNTVLRMAPGVANYLINSSDGATGSWMPYSSIRDLTLDGNGSTDALGAIYAKFITQWEFERVAIYGFYNAAAVGLHLHHAYQIAMRDVYIRMGSAGAGKKGEACFKISADSDPIHTTHITFDSCLAQWSGVGICSTTSGIAAMNSL
;
A
#
# COMPACT_ATOMS: atom_id res chain seq x y z
N MET A 1 -7.84 28.26 -13.11
CA MET A 1 -7.32 28.98 -11.94
C MET A 1 -6.70 30.27 -12.43
N GLU A 2 -7.03 31.40 -11.80
CA GLU A 2 -6.33 32.66 -12.05
C GLU A 2 -4.85 32.52 -11.69
N ASP A 3 -3.98 33.29 -12.34
CA ASP A 3 -2.55 33.30 -12.03
C ASP A 3 -2.32 34.03 -10.71
N HIS A 4 -1.83 33.31 -9.68
CA HIS A 4 -1.57 33.87 -8.36
C HIS A 4 -0.13 34.41 -8.19
N ARG A 5 0.68 34.41 -9.25
CA ARG A 5 2.05 34.98 -9.22
C ARG A 5 2.00 36.50 -9.10
N ILE A 6 3.02 37.09 -8.46
CA ILE A 6 3.23 38.53 -8.48
C ILE A 6 3.46 38.94 -9.94
N MET A 7 2.57 39.79 -10.46
CA MET A 7 2.63 40.25 -11.84
C MET A 7 3.57 41.44 -11.92
N TYR A 8 4.27 41.60 -13.05
CA TYR A 8 5.27 42.67 -13.21
C TYR A 8 4.68 44.10 -13.12
N ASN A 9 3.36 44.22 -13.29
CA ASN A 9 2.61 45.47 -13.21
C ASN A 9 2.02 45.74 -11.81
N GLU A 10 2.28 44.87 -10.83
CA GLU A 10 1.82 45.04 -9.47
C GLU A 10 2.75 45.98 -8.70
N GLU A 11 2.20 47.03 -8.09
CA GLU A 11 2.99 47.92 -7.23
C GLU A 11 3.44 47.14 -5.99
N MET A 12 4.74 47.16 -5.68
CA MET A 12 5.35 46.48 -4.52
C MET A 12 5.41 47.35 -3.26
N VAL A 13 5.07 48.64 -3.38
CA VAL A 13 4.86 49.61 -2.30
C VAL A 13 3.98 50.76 -2.82
N GLY A 14 3.23 51.44 -1.96
CA GLY A 14 2.44 52.62 -2.32
C GLY A 14 0.95 52.48 -2.06
N ALA A 15 0.17 53.48 -2.51
CA ALA A 15 -1.29 53.53 -2.29
C ALA A 15 -2.07 52.49 -3.09
N GLY A 16 -1.48 51.91 -4.15
CA GLY A 16 -2.04 50.80 -4.94
C GLY A 16 -1.51 49.42 -4.56
N HIS A 17 -0.65 49.32 -3.54
CA HIS A 17 -0.09 48.02 -3.12
C HIS A 17 -1.20 47.12 -2.53
N PRO A 18 -1.26 45.82 -2.91
CA PRO A 18 -2.17 44.87 -2.31
C PRO A 18 -2.08 44.86 -0.78
N ALA A 19 -3.17 44.63 -0.07
CA ALA A 19 -3.09 44.57 1.38
C ALA A 19 -2.14 43.43 1.80
N LYS A 20 -1.51 43.55 2.97
CA LYS A 20 -0.64 42.49 3.52
C LYS A 20 -1.33 41.11 3.56
N ALA A 21 -2.65 41.08 3.74
CA ALA A 21 -3.44 39.86 3.69
C ALA A 21 -3.49 39.24 2.29
N ASP A 22 -3.54 40.04 1.23
CA ASP A 22 -3.60 39.56 -0.15
C ASP A 22 -2.31 38.85 -0.55
N THR A 23 -1.15 39.42 -0.20
CA THR A 23 0.16 38.83 -0.53
C THR A 23 0.43 37.56 0.28
N LEU A 24 0.03 37.52 1.56
CA LEU A 24 0.11 36.31 2.39
C LEU A 24 -0.81 35.19 1.88
N ASN A 25 -2.05 35.52 1.51
CA ASN A 25 -2.99 34.53 0.97
C ASN A 25 -2.50 33.97 -0.37
N ARG A 26 -1.91 34.80 -1.25
CA ARG A 26 -1.32 34.31 -2.51
C ARG A 26 -0.08 33.45 -2.29
N LEU A 27 0.80 33.82 -1.35
CA LEU A 27 1.95 32.99 -1.01
C LEU A 27 1.50 31.62 -0.47
N ALA A 28 0.50 31.60 0.41
CA ALA A 28 -0.09 30.36 0.88
C ALA A 28 -0.69 29.52 -0.27
N LEU A 29 -1.41 30.14 -1.20
CA LEU A 29 -2.00 29.44 -2.37
C LEU A 29 -0.97 28.95 -3.40
N ILE A 30 0.22 29.56 -3.48
CA ILE A 30 1.31 29.07 -4.35
C ILE A 30 1.84 27.73 -3.84
N GLU A 31 2.00 27.60 -2.52
CA GLU A 31 2.59 26.40 -1.91
C GLU A 31 1.56 25.37 -1.47
N HIS A 32 0.28 25.73 -1.41
CA HIS A 32 -0.78 24.85 -0.93
C HIS A 32 -1.90 24.67 -1.96
N ASN A 33 -2.54 23.50 -1.91
CA ASN A 33 -3.81 23.20 -2.55
C ASN A 33 -4.96 23.95 -1.84
N GLU A 34 -6.15 23.99 -2.45
CA GLU A 34 -7.33 24.64 -1.87
C GLU A 34 -7.76 24.01 -0.53
N ASP A 35 -7.33 22.78 -0.25
CA ASP A 35 -7.57 22.07 1.02
C ASP A 35 -6.50 22.34 2.10
N GLY A 36 -5.52 23.21 1.82
CA GLY A 36 -4.45 23.57 2.75
C GLY A 36 -3.27 22.57 2.79
N THR A 37 -3.20 21.60 1.88
CA THR A 37 -2.05 20.66 1.78
C THR A 37 -0.95 21.22 0.88
N HIS A 38 0.33 20.92 1.14
CA HIS A 38 1.44 21.42 0.31
C HIS A 38 1.48 20.78 -1.09
N LYS A 39 1.74 21.58 -2.12
CA LYS A 39 1.92 21.15 -3.52
C LYS A 39 3.26 20.44 -3.78
N PHE A 40 4.29 20.74 -2.99
CA PHE A 40 5.63 20.19 -3.19
C PHE A 40 6.21 19.65 -1.89
N ASN A 41 6.46 18.33 -1.85
CA ASN A 41 7.20 17.70 -0.78
C ASN A 41 8.71 17.93 -1.00
N ILE A 42 9.41 18.52 -0.01
CA ILE A 42 10.82 19.01 -0.04
C ILE A 42 11.89 17.98 -0.48
N THR A 43 11.52 16.73 -0.76
CA THR A 43 12.46 15.63 -1.09
C THR A 43 12.70 15.39 -2.58
N GLY A 44 12.25 16.29 -3.47
CA GLY A 44 12.61 16.30 -4.90
C GLY A 44 11.89 15.25 -5.77
N ALA A 45 11.25 14.24 -5.18
CA ALA A 45 10.22 13.43 -5.84
C ALA A 45 8.89 13.69 -5.10
N PRO A 46 7.87 14.26 -5.77
CA PRO A 46 6.59 14.49 -5.13
C PRO A 46 6.02 13.15 -4.66
N GLU A 47 5.64 13.09 -3.39
CA GLU A 47 4.76 12.04 -2.90
C GLU A 47 3.36 12.37 -3.44
N LEU A 48 2.81 11.48 -4.26
CA LEU A 48 1.49 11.67 -4.85
C LEU A 48 0.44 11.32 -3.83
N ASP A 49 -0.49 12.24 -3.58
CA ASP A 49 -1.65 11.99 -2.74
C ASP A 49 -2.75 11.33 -3.58
N LEU A 50 -3.33 10.24 -3.09
CA LEU A 50 -4.45 9.57 -3.75
C LEU A 50 -5.60 10.54 -4.08
N ARG A 51 -5.83 11.57 -3.25
CA ARG A 51 -6.92 12.55 -3.45
C ARG A 51 -6.84 13.31 -4.76
N GLU A 52 -5.66 13.43 -5.36
CA GLU A 52 -5.47 14.07 -6.67
C GLU A 52 -6.06 13.25 -7.83
N PHE A 53 -6.34 11.97 -7.61
CA PHE A 53 -6.87 11.03 -8.61
C PHE A 53 -8.37 10.76 -8.43
N LEU A 54 -8.96 11.22 -7.33
CA LEU A 54 -10.34 10.90 -6.98
C LEU A 54 -11.33 11.86 -7.64
N PRO A 55 -12.55 11.39 -8.00
CA PRO A 55 -13.60 12.28 -8.48
C PRO A 55 -14.06 13.25 -7.39
N TYR A 56 -14.63 14.38 -7.79
CA TYR A 56 -15.25 15.32 -6.86
C TYR A 56 -16.35 14.64 -6.02
N GLY A 57 -16.35 14.90 -4.71
CA GLY A 57 -17.32 14.32 -3.79
C GLY A 57 -17.03 12.87 -3.40
N PHE A 58 -15.78 12.41 -3.54
CA PHE A 58 -15.39 11.08 -3.06
C PHE A 58 -15.68 10.87 -1.57
N VAL A 59 -15.86 9.61 -1.18
CA VAL A 59 -16.06 9.19 0.21
C VAL A 59 -14.98 8.19 0.62
N THR A 60 -14.75 8.03 1.92
CA THR A 60 -13.67 7.18 2.47
C THR A 60 -14.18 6.14 3.46
N ASP A 61 -15.44 5.74 3.34
CA ASP A 61 -16.12 4.78 4.22
C ASP A 61 -16.11 3.33 3.67
N GLY A 62 -15.49 3.12 2.51
CA GLY A 62 -15.45 1.84 1.81
C GLY A 62 -16.74 1.47 1.08
N SER A 63 -17.66 2.42 0.88
CA SER A 63 -18.91 2.19 0.13
C SER A 63 -18.74 2.26 -1.39
N VAL A 64 -17.71 2.96 -1.87
CA VAL A 64 -17.39 3.15 -3.29
C VAL A 64 -16.07 2.46 -3.62
N ASP A 65 -16.03 1.75 -4.75
CA ASP A 65 -14.83 1.12 -5.27
C ASP A 65 -14.00 2.13 -6.08
N TYR A 66 -12.78 2.39 -5.60
CA TYR A 66 -11.82 3.33 -6.20
C TYR A 66 -10.61 2.61 -6.81
N SER A 67 -10.77 1.37 -7.27
CA SER A 67 -9.67 0.57 -7.81
C SER A 67 -8.94 1.25 -8.95
N THR A 68 -9.68 1.92 -9.84
CA THR A 68 -9.11 2.59 -11.01
C THR A 68 -8.23 3.76 -10.57
N GLU A 69 -8.75 4.63 -9.73
CA GLU A 69 -8.09 5.83 -9.23
C GLU A 69 -6.85 5.48 -8.39
N ILE A 70 -6.97 4.45 -7.54
CA ILE A 70 -5.83 3.95 -6.75
C ILE A 70 -4.75 3.37 -7.67
N GLN A 71 -5.14 2.61 -8.71
CA GLN A 71 -4.20 2.06 -9.67
C GLN A 71 -3.52 3.16 -10.50
N GLU A 72 -4.25 4.20 -10.90
CA GLU A 72 -3.69 5.36 -11.59
C GLU A 72 -2.66 6.08 -10.72
N CYS A 73 -2.97 6.30 -9.44
CA CYS A 73 -2.03 6.89 -8.48
C CYS A 73 -0.75 6.05 -8.33
N ILE A 74 -0.90 4.73 -8.16
CA ILE A 74 0.24 3.79 -8.09
C ILE A 74 1.06 3.82 -9.38
N THR A 75 0.42 3.93 -10.54
CA THR A 75 1.10 3.91 -11.83
C THR A 75 1.89 5.19 -12.07
N ALA A 76 1.31 6.34 -11.71
CA ALA A 76 1.90 7.66 -11.89
C ALA A 76 3.09 7.95 -10.97
N GLY A 77 3.06 7.45 -9.74
CA GLY A 77 4.01 7.84 -8.68
C GLY A 77 5.03 6.77 -8.32
N LYS A 78 6.20 7.20 -7.85
CA LYS A 78 7.13 6.32 -7.10
C LYS A 78 6.83 6.32 -5.59
N ARG A 79 6.28 7.42 -5.08
CA ARG A 79 5.90 7.59 -3.67
C ARG A 79 4.43 7.95 -3.66
N ILE A 80 3.64 7.13 -2.98
CA ILE A 80 2.18 7.23 -2.94
C ILE A 80 1.76 7.36 -1.48
N PHE A 81 0.98 8.39 -1.21
CA PHE A 81 0.30 8.57 0.06
C PHE A 81 -1.18 8.27 -0.08
N ILE A 82 -1.68 7.37 0.77
CA ILE A 82 -3.09 7.03 0.88
C ILE A 82 -3.61 7.63 2.19
N PRO A 83 -4.57 8.58 2.14
CA PRO A 83 -5.05 9.23 3.35
C PRO A 83 -5.81 8.27 4.27
N ALA A 84 -6.11 8.75 5.48
CA ALA A 84 -6.99 8.06 6.40
C ALA A 84 -8.37 7.80 5.75
N GLY A 85 -8.92 6.62 6.01
CA GLY A 85 -10.13 6.13 5.36
C GLY A 85 -10.11 4.64 5.11
N THR A 86 -11.28 4.10 4.81
CA THR A 86 -11.46 2.79 4.20
C THR A 86 -11.69 2.95 2.70
N TRP A 87 -10.81 2.33 1.92
CA TRP A 87 -10.77 2.43 0.47
C TRP A 87 -11.10 1.07 -0.11
N LEU A 88 -12.27 0.92 -0.73
CA LEU A 88 -12.64 -0.32 -1.39
C LEU A 88 -11.88 -0.42 -2.71
N CYS A 89 -11.19 -1.53 -2.93
CA CYS A 89 -10.39 -1.74 -4.13
C CYS A 89 -10.21 -3.23 -4.48
N ARG A 90 -9.67 -3.50 -5.67
CA ARG A 90 -9.44 -4.85 -6.19
C ARG A 90 -8.11 -4.94 -6.94
N ASN A 91 -7.35 -6.00 -6.67
CA ASN A 91 -6.18 -6.44 -7.46
C ASN A 91 -5.24 -5.30 -7.92
N LEU A 92 -4.75 -4.52 -6.96
CA LEU A 92 -3.84 -3.42 -7.20
C LEU A 92 -2.47 -3.95 -7.65
N ASN A 93 -2.02 -3.52 -8.81
CA ASN A 93 -0.74 -3.92 -9.38
C ASN A 93 0.37 -2.95 -8.96
N VAL A 94 1.28 -3.41 -8.10
CA VAL A 94 2.41 -2.64 -7.56
C VAL A 94 3.69 -3.12 -8.22
N ARG A 95 4.11 -2.39 -9.26
CA ARG A 95 5.33 -2.69 -10.05
C ARG A 95 6.33 -1.56 -10.05
N GLY A 96 7.59 -1.94 -10.22
CA GLY A 96 8.71 -1.01 -10.21
C GLY A 96 8.95 -0.48 -8.80
N TRP A 97 9.56 0.71 -8.70
CA TRP A 97 9.92 1.29 -7.41
C TRP A 97 8.74 2.06 -6.87
N ARG A 98 8.02 1.45 -5.91
CA ARG A 98 6.80 2.00 -5.33
C ARG A 98 6.89 2.01 -3.81
N HIS A 99 6.72 3.18 -3.23
CA HIS A 99 6.61 3.39 -1.80
C HIS A 99 5.18 3.81 -1.49
N ILE A 100 4.36 2.87 -1.05
CA ILE A 100 2.98 3.11 -0.67
C ILE A 100 2.96 3.30 0.85
N ARG A 101 2.44 4.44 1.29
CA ARG A 101 2.33 4.80 2.70
C ARG A 101 0.91 5.25 3.02
N GLY A 102 0.30 4.68 4.05
CA GLY A 102 -0.95 5.18 4.61
C GLY A 102 -0.75 6.28 5.67
N SER A 103 -1.84 6.64 6.35
CA SER A 103 -1.85 7.56 7.50
C SER A 103 -1.71 6.85 8.85
N GLY A 104 -1.36 5.56 8.84
CA GLY A 104 -1.25 4.68 10.00
C GLY A 104 -2.10 3.43 9.81
N LYS A 105 -1.63 2.29 10.35
CA LYS A 105 -2.33 0.99 10.18
C LYS A 105 -3.77 1.00 10.67
N ASP A 106 -4.08 1.76 11.71
CA ASP A 106 -5.45 1.89 12.24
C ASP A 106 -6.29 2.98 11.53
N ASN A 107 -5.67 3.78 10.65
CA ASN A 107 -6.28 4.94 10.00
C ASN A 107 -6.55 4.73 8.51
N THR A 108 -5.69 3.99 7.80
CA THR A 108 -5.82 3.73 6.36
C THR A 108 -6.06 2.24 6.13
N VAL A 109 -7.22 1.90 5.58
CA VAL A 109 -7.62 0.52 5.26
C VAL A 109 -7.82 0.39 3.76
N LEU A 110 -7.06 -0.48 3.11
CA LEU A 110 -7.38 -0.98 1.77
C LEU A 110 -8.24 -2.22 1.93
N ARG A 111 -9.51 -2.13 1.53
CA ARG A 111 -10.50 -3.19 1.70
C ARG A 111 -10.78 -3.86 0.35
N MET A 112 -10.72 -5.18 0.32
CA MET A 112 -11.05 -5.97 -0.86
C MET A 112 -12.52 -5.80 -1.25
N ALA A 113 -12.77 -5.48 -2.52
CA ALA A 113 -14.11 -5.49 -3.10
C ALA A 113 -14.73 -6.90 -3.05
N PRO A 114 -16.05 -7.05 -2.84
CA PRO A 114 -16.72 -8.34 -2.84
C PRO A 114 -16.52 -9.11 -4.16
N GLY A 115 -16.40 -10.45 -4.08
CA GLY A 115 -16.30 -11.34 -5.25
C GLY A 115 -14.94 -11.35 -5.96
N VAL A 116 -13.91 -10.71 -5.41
CA VAL A 116 -12.57 -10.73 -5.99
C VAL A 116 -11.86 -12.06 -5.67
N ALA A 117 -11.57 -12.83 -6.72
CA ALA A 117 -10.85 -14.11 -6.65
C ALA A 117 -9.35 -13.96 -6.94
N ASN A 118 -8.70 -12.96 -6.35
CA ASN A 118 -7.27 -12.67 -6.53
C ASN A 118 -6.66 -12.11 -5.24
N TYR A 119 -5.39 -11.72 -5.28
CA TYR A 119 -4.73 -10.96 -4.22
C TYR A 119 -5.18 -9.50 -4.23
N LEU A 120 -5.19 -8.84 -3.06
CA LEU A 120 -5.52 -7.41 -2.98
C LEU A 120 -4.44 -6.56 -3.64
N ILE A 121 -3.18 -6.90 -3.37
CA ILE A 121 -1.99 -6.33 -3.97
C ILE A 121 -1.22 -7.43 -4.67
N ASN A 122 -0.81 -7.16 -5.90
CA ASN A 122 -0.05 -8.07 -6.74
C ASN A 122 1.14 -7.32 -7.35
N SER A 123 2.33 -7.93 -7.41
CA SER A 123 3.46 -7.38 -8.17
C SER A 123 3.71 -8.11 -9.49
N SER A 124 3.02 -9.22 -9.74
CA SER A 124 3.12 -10.03 -10.95
C SER A 124 2.13 -9.56 -12.02
N ASP A 125 2.63 -9.42 -13.25
CA ASP A 125 1.84 -9.23 -14.48
C ASP A 125 1.88 -10.46 -15.40
N GLY A 126 2.42 -11.58 -14.92
CA GLY A 126 2.73 -12.74 -15.76
C GLY A 126 3.97 -12.60 -16.64
N ALA A 127 4.66 -11.44 -16.66
CA ALA A 127 5.95 -11.29 -17.35
C ALA A 127 7.07 -11.89 -16.50
N THR A 128 7.85 -12.78 -17.12
CA THR A 128 8.86 -13.58 -16.44
C THR A 128 10.17 -12.80 -16.23
N GLY A 129 10.59 -12.65 -14.96
CA GLY A 129 12.01 -12.71 -14.60
C GLY A 129 12.75 -11.41 -14.26
N SER A 130 12.12 -10.24 -14.29
CA SER A 130 12.79 -9.00 -13.85
C SER A 130 12.60 -8.75 -12.35
N TRP A 131 13.72 -8.59 -11.65
CA TRP A 131 13.75 -8.19 -10.25
C TRP A 131 13.15 -6.78 -10.06
N MET A 132 12.30 -6.63 -9.06
CA MET A 132 11.70 -5.36 -8.66
C MET A 132 12.34 -4.89 -7.35
N PRO A 133 13.36 -4.01 -7.41
CA PRO A 133 14.02 -3.54 -6.21
C PRO A 133 13.27 -2.39 -5.53
N TYR A 134 13.62 -2.10 -4.28
CA TYR A 134 13.36 -0.82 -3.60
C TYR A 134 11.89 -0.38 -3.52
N SER A 135 10.99 -1.28 -3.11
CA SER A 135 9.59 -0.91 -2.84
C SER A 135 9.25 -1.02 -1.36
N SER A 136 8.24 -0.29 -0.93
CA SER A 136 7.73 -0.44 0.44
C SER A 136 6.22 -0.27 0.52
N ILE A 137 5.62 -0.98 1.46
CA ILE A 137 4.21 -0.84 1.85
C ILE A 137 4.18 -0.61 3.34
N ARG A 138 3.63 0.54 3.76
CA ARG A 138 3.74 1.00 5.14
C ARG A 138 2.50 1.71 5.65
N ASP A 139 2.32 1.70 6.97
CA ASP A 139 1.35 2.53 7.67
C ASP A 139 -0.10 2.33 7.21
N LEU A 140 -0.50 1.09 6.93
CA LEU A 140 -1.85 0.77 6.45
C LEU A 140 -2.31 -0.64 6.84
N THR A 141 -3.61 -0.87 6.72
CA THR A 141 -4.26 -2.17 6.86
C THR A 141 -4.72 -2.70 5.51
N LEU A 142 -4.55 -4.01 5.31
CA LEU A 142 -5.11 -4.77 4.20
C LEU A 142 -6.24 -5.67 4.74
N ASP A 143 -7.47 -5.34 4.39
CA ASP A 143 -8.68 -6.01 4.84
C ASP A 143 -9.29 -6.83 3.71
N GLY A 144 -9.33 -8.15 3.87
CA GLY A 144 -9.94 -9.08 2.92
C GLY A 144 -11.47 -9.01 2.87
N ASN A 145 -12.11 -8.18 3.71
CA ASN A 145 -13.55 -7.93 3.71
C ASN A 145 -14.39 -9.21 3.88
N GLY A 146 -13.93 -10.15 4.69
CA GLY A 146 -14.63 -11.42 4.85
C GLY A 146 -14.53 -12.35 3.63
N SER A 147 -13.68 -12.05 2.64
CA SER A 147 -13.66 -12.75 1.37
C SER A 147 -13.29 -14.23 1.53
N THR A 148 -14.14 -15.09 0.98
CA THR A 148 -13.89 -16.54 0.84
C THR A 148 -13.28 -16.90 -0.51
N ASP A 149 -13.14 -15.93 -1.42
CA ASP A 149 -12.72 -16.12 -2.80
C ASP A 149 -11.31 -15.57 -3.05
N ALA A 150 -10.90 -14.53 -2.30
CA ALA A 150 -9.60 -13.89 -2.44
C ALA A 150 -8.44 -14.84 -2.16
N LEU A 151 -7.39 -14.78 -2.98
CA LEU A 151 -6.19 -15.61 -2.84
C LEU A 151 -5.23 -15.09 -1.77
N GLY A 152 -5.47 -13.90 -1.24
CA GLY A 152 -4.62 -13.33 -0.20
C GLY A 152 -4.56 -11.81 -0.18
N ALA A 153 -3.71 -11.27 0.68
CA ALA A 153 -3.49 -9.83 0.73
C ALA A 153 -2.43 -9.39 -0.28
N ILE A 154 -1.22 -9.96 -0.19
CA ILE A 154 -0.10 -9.59 -1.06
C ILE A 154 0.47 -10.84 -1.73
N TYR A 155 0.56 -10.79 -3.06
CA TYR A 155 1.43 -11.66 -3.84
C TYR A 155 2.56 -10.85 -4.46
N ALA A 156 3.79 -11.18 -4.08
CA ALA A 156 4.97 -10.47 -4.52
C ALA A 156 5.98 -11.43 -5.16
N LYS A 157 6.12 -11.36 -6.49
CA LYS A 157 7.03 -12.20 -7.28
C LYS A 157 8.27 -11.42 -7.75
N PHE A 158 9.46 -12.04 -7.74
CA PHE A 158 10.74 -11.43 -8.16
C PHE A 158 11.03 -10.09 -7.46
N ILE A 159 10.90 -10.05 -6.15
CA ILE A 159 11.12 -8.82 -5.37
C ILE A 159 12.50 -8.82 -4.70
N THR A 160 13.14 -7.66 -4.63
CA THR A 160 14.38 -7.51 -3.86
C THR A 160 14.38 -6.21 -3.07
N GLN A 161 14.93 -6.17 -1.85
CA GLN A 161 15.02 -4.92 -1.08
C GLN A 161 13.64 -4.28 -0.85
N TRP A 162 12.63 -5.12 -0.59
CA TRP A 162 11.30 -4.65 -0.21
C TRP A 162 11.20 -4.50 1.30
N GLU A 163 10.38 -3.55 1.71
CA GLU A 163 10.12 -3.25 3.10
C GLU A 163 8.61 -3.24 3.40
N PHE A 164 8.22 -4.00 4.41
CA PHE A 164 6.88 -3.95 4.99
C PHE A 164 7.02 -3.40 6.41
N GLU A 165 6.38 -2.27 6.70
CA GLU A 165 6.54 -1.59 8.00
C GLU A 165 5.20 -1.09 8.53
N ARG A 166 4.81 -1.49 9.75
CA ARG A 166 3.53 -1.11 10.37
C ARG A 166 2.35 -1.45 9.46
N VAL A 167 2.24 -2.73 9.08
CA VAL A 167 1.18 -3.24 8.21
C VAL A 167 0.34 -4.27 8.96
N ALA A 168 -0.99 -4.12 8.91
CA ALA A 168 -1.91 -5.14 9.41
C ALA A 168 -2.62 -5.84 8.24
N ILE A 169 -2.81 -7.16 8.34
CA ILE A 169 -3.44 -7.99 7.32
C ILE A 169 -4.46 -8.91 7.97
N TYR A 170 -5.71 -8.84 7.56
CA TYR A 170 -6.76 -9.72 8.06
C TYR A 170 -7.96 -9.82 7.10
N GLY A 171 -8.96 -10.64 7.44
CA GLY A 171 -10.23 -10.67 6.71
C GLY A 171 -10.22 -11.57 5.47
N PHE A 172 -9.17 -12.35 5.25
CA PHE A 172 -9.04 -13.32 4.15
C PHE A 172 -9.33 -14.74 4.66
N TYR A 173 -10.32 -15.40 4.05
CA TYR A 173 -10.87 -16.68 4.53
C TYR A 173 -10.98 -17.79 3.48
N ASN A 174 -10.49 -17.57 2.25
CA ASN A 174 -10.32 -18.65 1.27
C ASN A 174 -9.35 -19.70 1.82
N ALA A 175 -9.59 -20.99 1.59
CA ALA A 175 -8.69 -22.06 1.99
C ALA A 175 -7.28 -21.96 1.35
N ALA A 176 -7.21 -21.35 0.17
CA ALA A 176 -5.96 -21.03 -0.53
C ALA A 176 -5.43 -19.62 -0.20
N ALA A 177 -6.08 -18.86 0.70
CA ALA A 177 -5.66 -17.50 0.99
C ALA A 177 -4.31 -17.47 1.71
N VAL A 178 -3.38 -16.66 1.23
CA VAL A 178 -2.13 -16.36 1.93
C VAL A 178 -2.11 -14.89 2.35
N GLY A 179 -1.71 -14.59 3.59
CA GLY A 179 -1.56 -13.20 4.02
C GLY A 179 -0.51 -12.47 3.17
N LEU A 180 0.74 -12.93 3.26
CA LEU A 180 1.87 -12.45 2.47
C LEU A 180 2.58 -13.60 1.76
N HIS A 181 2.49 -13.63 0.43
CA HIS A 181 3.15 -14.62 -0.41
C HIS A 181 4.33 -14.00 -1.17
N LEU A 182 5.54 -14.38 -0.77
CA LEU A 182 6.80 -13.95 -1.37
C LEU A 182 7.36 -15.06 -2.27
N HIS A 183 7.48 -14.78 -3.57
CA HIS A 183 7.85 -15.76 -4.59
C HIS A 183 9.11 -15.30 -5.35
N HIS A 184 10.28 -15.90 -5.12
CA HIS A 184 11.60 -15.32 -5.46
C HIS A 184 11.81 -13.95 -4.81
N ALA A 185 12.19 -13.94 -3.53
CA ALA A 185 12.28 -12.73 -2.72
C ALA A 185 13.63 -12.58 -2.00
N TYR A 186 14.37 -11.52 -2.30
CA TYR A 186 15.73 -11.30 -1.78
C TYR A 186 15.80 -10.04 -0.90
N GLN A 187 16.51 -10.08 0.22
CA GLN A 187 16.72 -8.87 1.07
C GLN A 187 15.41 -8.18 1.48
N ILE A 188 14.52 -8.90 2.16
CA ILE A 188 13.21 -8.37 2.57
C ILE A 188 13.26 -7.99 4.04
N ALA A 189 12.73 -6.82 4.40
CA ALA A 189 12.56 -6.41 5.78
C ALA A 189 11.08 -6.31 6.15
N MET A 190 10.71 -6.91 7.27
CA MET A 190 9.38 -6.82 7.85
C MET A 190 9.47 -6.29 9.28
N ARG A 191 8.75 -5.20 9.57
CA ARG A 191 8.81 -4.50 10.85
C ARG A 191 7.40 -4.14 11.34
N ASP A 192 7.02 -4.56 12.53
CA ASP A 192 5.66 -4.33 13.07
C ASP A 192 4.55 -4.78 12.09
N VAL A 193 4.69 -5.99 11.57
CA VAL A 193 3.70 -6.60 10.66
C VAL A 193 2.82 -7.55 11.45
N TYR A 194 1.50 -7.31 11.43
CA TYR A 194 0.49 -8.18 12.00
C TYR A 194 -0.29 -8.89 10.89
N ILE A 195 -0.30 -10.23 10.89
CA ILE A 195 -1.10 -11.02 9.96
C ILE A 195 -2.00 -11.96 10.72
N ARG A 196 -3.30 -11.82 10.54
CA ARG A 196 -4.33 -12.75 11.04
C ARG A 196 -5.10 -13.37 9.89
N MET A 197 -4.86 -14.64 9.65
CA MET A 197 -5.62 -15.42 8.68
C MET A 197 -6.75 -16.15 9.39
N GLY A 198 -7.98 -15.92 8.92
CA GLY A 198 -9.17 -16.42 9.57
C GLY A 198 -9.56 -17.84 9.14
N SER A 199 -10.54 -18.41 9.85
CA SER A 199 -11.32 -19.55 9.35
C SER A 199 -12.73 -19.07 9.00
N ALA A 200 -13.17 -19.23 7.75
CA ALA A 200 -14.58 -19.01 7.40
C ALA A 200 -15.34 -20.30 7.74
N GLY A 201 -15.87 -20.35 8.96
CA GLY A 201 -16.62 -21.51 9.44
C GLY A 201 -15.78 -22.78 9.57
N ALA A 202 -16.45 -23.89 9.90
CA ALA A 202 -15.83 -25.19 10.10
C ALA A 202 -15.21 -25.73 8.80
N GLY A 203 -13.93 -25.39 8.53
CA GLY A 203 -13.10 -26.10 7.55
C GLY A 203 -12.40 -25.25 6.50
N LYS A 204 -12.72 -23.96 6.31
CA LYS A 204 -12.00 -23.09 5.35
C LYS A 204 -11.00 -22.21 6.09
N LYS A 205 -9.78 -22.70 6.25
CA LYS A 205 -8.67 -22.00 6.92
C LYS A 205 -7.75 -21.45 5.83
N GLY A 206 -7.38 -20.17 5.90
CA GLY A 206 -6.33 -19.63 5.01
C GLY A 206 -5.11 -20.54 4.96
N GLU A 207 -4.43 -20.64 3.82
CA GLU A 207 -3.29 -21.52 3.61
C GLU A 207 -2.15 -21.19 4.59
N ALA A 208 -1.77 -19.91 4.69
CA ALA A 208 -0.71 -19.46 5.57
C ALA A 208 -0.78 -17.95 5.85
N CYS A 209 -0.26 -17.49 6.99
CA CYS A 209 0.01 -16.06 7.18
C CYS A 209 1.15 -15.60 6.28
N PHE A 210 2.22 -16.39 6.21
CA PHE A 210 3.41 -16.14 5.41
C PHE A 210 3.71 -17.35 4.54
N LYS A 211 3.93 -17.12 3.24
CA LYS A 211 4.40 -18.14 2.30
C LYS A 211 5.63 -17.62 1.58
N ILE A 212 6.66 -18.44 1.60
CA ILE A 212 7.93 -18.16 0.94
C ILE A 212 8.14 -19.29 -0.05
N SER A 213 8.28 -18.95 -1.33
CA SER A 213 8.41 -19.94 -2.40
C SER A 213 9.35 -19.44 -3.49
N ALA A 214 9.72 -20.35 -4.38
CA ALA A 214 10.44 -20.09 -5.61
C ALA A 214 10.04 -21.18 -6.61
N ASP A 215 10.14 -20.87 -7.90
CA ASP A 215 10.16 -21.89 -8.96
C ASP A 215 11.46 -22.74 -8.82
N SER A 216 11.87 -23.46 -9.87
CA SER A 216 13.00 -24.42 -9.85
C SER A 216 14.40 -23.86 -9.47
N ASP A 217 14.52 -22.58 -9.11
CA ASP A 217 15.77 -21.94 -8.69
C ASP A 217 15.74 -21.63 -7.17
N PRO A 218 16.40 -22.46 -6.34
CA PRO A 218 16.36 -22.34 -4.89
C PRO A 218 17.19 -21.17 -4.33
N ILE A 219 18.00 -20.48 -5.14
CA ILE A 219 18.94 -19.46 -4.63
C ILE A 219 18.25 -18.10 -4.36
N HIS A 220 17.03 -17.93 -4.85
CA HIS A 220 16.41 -16.61 -4.99
C HIS A 220 15.58 -16.13 -3.81
N THR A 221 15.52 -16.89 -2.71
CA THR A 221 14.74 -16.47 -1.55
C THR A 221 15.56 -16.49 -0.26
N THR A 222 16.34 -15.42 -0.04
CA THR A 222 17.30 -15.30 1.07
C THR A 222 17.30 -13.89 1.68
N HIS A 223 17.85 -13.76 2.89
CA HIS A 223 17.95 -12.50 3.65
C HIS A 223 16.60 -11.83 3.95
N ILE A 224 15.69 -12.59 4.57
CA ILE A 224 14.40 -12.06 5.04
C ILE A 224 14.51 -11.82 6.54
N THR A 225 14.29 -10.59 6.99
CA THR A 225 14.30 -10.21 8.40
C THR A 225 12.90 -9.90 8.89
N PHE A 226 12.61 -10.33 10.11
CA PHE A 226 11.36 -10.07 10.82
C PHE A 226 11.70 -9.39 12.14
N ASP A 227 11.10 -8.23 12.38
CA ASP A 227 11.23 -7.47 13.61
C ASP A 227 9.83 -7.14 14.12
N SER A 228 9.52 -7.54 15.35
CA SER A 228 8.25 -7.24 16.01
C SER A 228 7.02 -7.67 15.18
N CYS A 229 7.11 -8.78 14.46
CA CYS A 229 6.01 -9.32 13.65
C CYS A 229 5.17 -10.33 14.44
N LEU A 230 3.86 -10.35 14.18
CA LEU A 230 2.92 -11.27 14.80
C LEU A 230 2.10 -11.98 13.72
N ALA A 231 2.16 -13.31 13.72
CA ALA A 231 1.36 -14.19 12.86
C ALA A 231 0.33 -14.94 13.71
N GLN A 232 -0.96 -14.72 13.45
CA GLN A 232 -2.03 -15.47 14.09
C GLN A 232 -2.79 -16.31 13.06
N TRP A 233 -2.72 -17.62 13.21
CA TRP A 233 -3.45 -18.56 12.37
C TRP A 233 -4.33 -19.48 13.21
N SER A 234 -5.54 -19.75 12.73
CA SER A 234 -6.48 -20.68 13.37
C SER A 234 -6.38 -22.13 12.81
N GLY A 235 -5.34 -22.42 12.04
CA GLY A 235 -5.05 -23.74 11.48
C GLY A 235 -3.88 -24.49 12.12
N VAL A 236 -3.53 -25.63 11.54
CA VAL A 236 -2.50 -26.55 12.03
C VAL A 236 -1.21 -26.33 11.23
N GLY A 237 -0.24 -25.53 11.71
CA GLY A 237 1.06 -25.25 11.03
C GLY A 237 1.42 -23.77 10.72
N ILE A 238 2.40 -23.21 11.41
CA ILE A 238 2.79 -21.79 11.27
C ILE A 238 3.52 -21.43 9.96
N CYS A 239 4.05 -22.42 9.24
CA CYS A 239 4.91 -22.19 8.09
C CYS A 239 4.93 -23.46 7.21
N SER A 240 4.45 -23.36 5.96
CA SER A 240 4.63 -24.40 4.95
C SER A 240 5.81 -24.00 4.06
N THR A 241 7.01 -24.43 4.42
CA THR A 241 8.18 -24.31 3.53
C THR A 241 8.42 -25.66 2.88
N THR A 242 8.40 -25.71 1.55
CA THR A 242 9.32 -26.60 0.83
C THR A 242 10.73 -26.11 1.12
N SER A 243 11.42 -26.78 2.06
CA SER A 243 12.86 -26.69 2.38
C SER A 243 13.45 -25.33 2.81
N GLY A 244 13.70 -25.15 4.13
CA GLY A 244 14.94 -24.48 4.58
C GLY A 244 14.88 -23.30 5.57
N ILE A 245 13.72 -22.81 6.02
CA ILE A 245 13.66 -21.65 6.94
C ILE A 245 13.17 -22.08 8.33
N ALA A 246 13.92 -21.67 9.36
CA ALA A 246 13.62 -21.93 10.77
C ALA A 246 12.24 -21.35 11.13
N ALA A 247 11.41 -22.17 11.78
CA ALA A 247 10.08 -21.80 12.22
C ALA A 247 10.12 -20.56 13.13
N MET A 248 9.23 -19.59 12.87
CA MET A 248 8.91 -18.58 13.87
C MET A 248 8.28 -19.27 15.08
N ASN A 249 8.79 -18.99 16.27
CA ASN A 249 8.21 -19.51 17.50
C ASN A 249 6.78 -18.97 17.66
N SER A 250 5.79 -19.87 17.78
CA SER A 250 4.47 -19.53 18.32
C SER A 250 4.62 -19.17 19.79
N LEU A 251 4.08 -18.02 20.19
CA LEU A 251 3.66 -17.75 21.56
C LEU A 251 2.23 -18.26 21.78
#